data_AF-A0AAD7SHE8-F1
#
_entry.id   AF-A0AAD7SHE8-F1
#
_cell.length_a   1.000
_cell.length_b   1.000
_cell.length_c   1.000
_cell.angle_alpha   90.00
_cell.angle_beta   90.00
_cell.angle_gamma   90.00
#
_symmetry.space_group_name_H-M   'P 1'
#
loop_
_entity.id
_entity.type
_entity.pdbx_description
1 polymer ?
#
loop_
_entity_poly.entity_id
_entity_poly.type
_entity_poly.pdbx_seq_one_letter_code
_entity_poly.pdbx_strand_id
1 'polypeptide(L)'
;MVRAFRNWVGPIPVAIALLGLRHSVYSVGTSPPFSCSLHQFSSAVRASETVRHTAHNPCASMSSLSSMLSAPHIKSRCPMYPGSETHRFPVPDDKLKWETKWPEYKPVRYTAPSVLRKPDWADPDIGSFSPLFNSLDGSVDRRSHMGVYRVEEGKPLNPCGRTGLTGRGLLGRWGPNHAADPIVTRWKRDSTGQRVLNTGSELPVLQFVAIKRKDCGEWAVPGGMVDPGELVSLTLQREFSEEALNSLIASPKEREEVHDRITQLFNSPALQVYKGYVDDPRNTDNSWMETVAVNFHDETGGSVSELPLQAGDDAGQVSWVDIDSTLSLYASHSQFLKTTAKERNAHW
;
A
#
# COMPACT_ATOMS: atom_id res chain seq x y z
N MET A 1 16.63 -12.28 9.87
CA MET A 1 15.81 -13.08 10.81
C MET A 1 14.79 -13.82 9.96
N VAL A 2 14.75 -15.15 10.01
CA VAL A 2 13.88 -15.96 9.14
C VAL A 2 12.45 -15.82 9.69
N ARG A 3 11.54 -15.21 8.93
CA ARG A 3 10.10 -15.19 9.27
C ARG A 3 9.60 -16.63 9.16
N ALA A 4 9.15 -17.19 10.29
CA ALA A 4 8.41 -18.43 10.28
C ALA A 4 7.00 -18.12 9.77
N PHE A 5 6.60 -18.72 8.64
CA PHE A 5 5.23 -18.67 8.18
C PHE A 5 4.31 -19.24 9.27
N ARG A 6 3.54 -18.36 9.94
CA ARG A 6 2.51 -18.76 10.88
C ARG A 6 1.20 -18.80 10.12
N ASN A 7 0.78 -20.01 9.76
CA ASN A 7 -0.52 -20.27 9.15
C ASN A 7 -1.65 -19.80 10.08
N TRP A 8 -2.16 -18.61 9.85
CA TRP A 8 -3.49 -18.22 10.29
C TRP A 8 -4.48 -18.70 9.24
N VAL A 9 -5.04 -19.89 9.50
CA VAL A 9 -6.19 -20.48 8.80
C VAL A 9 -5.90 -20.94 7.35
N GLY A 10 -5.97 -22.25 7.11
CA GLY A 10 -5.91 -22.81 5.76
C GLY A 10 -7.08 -22.33 4.88
N PRO A 11 -6.98 -22.43 3.55
CA PRO A 11 -8.01 -21.93 2.65
C PRO A 11 -9.32 -22.71 2.86
N ILE A 12 -10.35 -22.03 3.38
CA ILE A 12 -11.72 -22.52 3.33
C ILE A 12 -12.29 -22.10 1.96
N PRO A 13 -12.67 -23.03 1.08
CA PRO A 13 -13.34 -22.68 -0.15
C PRO A 13 -14.78 -22.28 0.18
N VAL A 14 -15.06 -20.98 0.19
CA VAL A 14 -16.44 -20.47 0.24
C VAL A 14 -17.04 -20.61 -1.16
N ALA A 15 -17.70 -21.75 -1.39
CA ALA A 15 -18.58 -21.93 -2.52
C ALA A 15 -19.86 -21.11 -2.29
N ILE A 16 -20.01 -19.99 -3.00
CA ILE A 16 -21.29 -19.28 -3.05
C ILE A 16 -22.18 -20.03 -4.05
N ALA A 17 -23.15 -20.76 -3.52
CA ALA A 17 -24.24 -21.33 -4.29
C ALA A 17 -25.17 -20.21 -4.78
N LEU A 18 -25.14 -19.95 -6.08
CA LEU A 18 -26.18 -19.18 -6.76
C LEU A 18 -27.38 -20.11 -7.00
N LEU A 19 -28.46 -19.91 -6.24
CA LEU A 19 -29.76 -20.48 -6.55
C LEU A 19 -30.77 -19.39 -6.90
N GLY A 20 -31.30 -19.50 -8.10
CA GLY A 20 -32.65 -19.07 -8.43
C GLY A 20 -32.72 -17.92 -9.42
N LEU A 21 -32.83 -18.23 -10.72
CA LEU A 21 -34.09 -18.04 -11.44
C LEU A 21 -34.06 -18.72 -12.82
N ARG A 22 -34.93 -19.72 -12.92
CA ARG A 22 -35.62 -20.38 -14.05
C ARG A 22 -35.00 -20.29 -15.45
N HIS A 23 -34.67 -21.48 -15.95
CA HIS A 23 -34.53 -21.82 -17.35
C HIS A 23 -35.83 -21.55 -18.14
N SER A 24 -35.69 -21.00 -19.33
CA SER A 24 -36.43 -21.51 -20.49
C SER A 24 -35.50 -21.47 -21.70
N VAL A 25 -35.18 -22.67 -22.18
CA VAL A 25 -34.45 -22.94 -23.41
C VAL A 25 -35.47 -22.87 -24.54
N TYR A 26 -35.18 -22.14 -25.62
CA TYR A 26 -35.46 -22.60 -27.00
C TYR A 26 -34.58 -21.86 -28.00
N SER A 27 -34.14 -22.63 -28.98
CA SER A 27 -33.11 -22.34 -29.96
C SER A 27 -33.68 -22.08 -31.35
N VAL A 28 -32.85 -21.42 -32.19
CA VAL A 28 -32.83 -21.41 -33.67
C VAL A 28 -33.84 -20.50 -34.40
N GLY A 29 -33.32 -19.66 -35.31
CA GLY A 29 -33.99 -19.33 -36.57
C GLY A 29 -33.91 -17.88 -37.07
N THR A 30 -32.92 -17.61 -37.94
CA THR A 30 -33.02 -16.80 -39.19
C THR A 30 -33.76 -15.45 -39.23
N SER A 31 -33.02 -14.37 -39.54
CA SER A 31 -33.48 -13.09 -40.11
C SER A 31 -33.89 -13.23 -41.60
N PRO A 32 -34.31 -12.17 -42.36
CA PRO A 32 -34.88 -10.83 -42.06
C PRO A 32 -36.09 -10.52 -43.03
N PRO A 33 -36.35 -9.32 -43.60
CA PRO A 33 -36.30 -7.88 -43.21
C PRO A 33 -37.68 -7.15 -43.41
N PHE A 34 -37.66 -5.80 -43.52
CA PHE A 34 -38.71 -4.82 -43.91
C PHE A 34 -39.40 -4.12 -42.73
N SER A 35 -39.10 -2.85 -42.37
CA SER A 35 -39.15 -1.55 -43.07
C SER A 35 -40.53 -0.86 -43.05
N CYS A 36 -40.49 0.44 -42.72
CA CYS A 36 -41.54 1.48 -42.69
C CYS A 36 -42.52 1.43 -41.49
N SER A 37 -42.38 2.32 -40.50
CA SER A 37 -42.67 3.77 -40.49
C SER A 37 -44.14 4.11 -40.71
N LEU A 38 -44.86 4.48 -39.64
CA LEU A 38 -45.57 5.76 -39.54
C LEU A 38 -46.23 5.95 -38.15
N HIS A 39 -46.23 7.22 -37.76
CA HIS A 39 -46.69 7.84 -36.53
C HIS A 39 -48.14 7.49 -36.10
N GLN A 40 -48.42 7.48 -34.79
CA GLN A 40 -49.11 8.60 -34.11
C GLN A 40 -49.39 8.30 -32.61
N PHE A 41 -48.91 9.25 -31.79
CA PHE A 41 -49.53 9.91 -30.63
C PHE A 41 -50.14 9.18 -29.42
N SER A 42 -49.80 9.79 -28.26
CA SER A 42 -50.49 9.80 -26.96
C SER A 42 -50.16 8.61 -26.06
N SER A 43 -49.58 8.76 -24.87
CA SER A 43 -50.02 9.67 -23.81
C SER A 43 -48.98 9.71 -22.67
N ALA A 44 -49.03 10.80 -21.92
CA ALA A 44 -48.18 11.12 -20.78
C ALA A 44 -48.30 10.14 -19.61
N VAL A 45 -47.23 9.93 -18.85
CA VAL A 45 -47.04 10.39 -17.45
C VAL A 45 -45.59 10.03 -17.08
N ARG A 46 -44.73 11.04 -16.92
CA ARG A 46 -43.36 10.86 -16.41
C ARG A 46 -43.37 11.25 -14.93
N ALA A 47 -43.27 10.25 -14.06
CA ALA A 47 -43.01 10.46 -12.65
C ALA A 47 -41.57 11.00 -12.48
N SER A 48 -41.49 12.09 -11.73
CA SER A 48 -40.26 12.76 -11.31
C SER A 48 -39.78 12.13 -10.02
N GLU A 49 -38.55 11.58 -10.01
CA GLU A 49 -37.75 11.49 -8.80
C GLU A 49 -36.28 11.77 -9.13
N THR A 50 -35.74 12.78 -8.45
CA THR A 50 -34.48 13.44 -8.73
C THR A 50 -33.39 12.79 -7.87
N VAL A 51 -32.55 11.94 -8.46
CA VAL A 51 -31.30 11.48 -7.81
C VAL A 51 -30.22 12.51 -8.10
N ARG A 52 -29.84 13.28 -7.07
CA ARG A 52 -28.67 14.16 -7.11
C ARG A 52 -27.41 13.30 -7.09
N HIS A 53 -26.82 13.08 -8.27
CA HIS A 53 -25.44 12.62 -8.37
C HIS A 53 -24.50 13.78 -8.04
N THR A 54 -23.87 13.75 -6.88
CA THR A 54 -22.66 14.55 -6.62
C THR A 54 -21.53 13.96 -7.46
N ALA A 55 -21.24 14.62 -8.57
CA ALA A 55 -20.08 14.34 -9.40
C ALA A 55 -18.80 14.64 -8.60
N HIS A 56 -18.11 13.61 -8.12
CA HIS A 56 -16.74 13.74 -7.63
C HIS A 56 -15.81 13.94 -8.84
N ASN A 57 -15.14 15.10 -8.87
CA ASN A 57 -14.14 15.46 -9.86
C ASN A 57 -12.96 14.46 -9.81
N PRO A 58 -12.65 13.72 -10.90
CA PRO A 58 -11.47 12.85 -10.97
C PRO A 58 -10.14 13.64 -11.05
N CYS A 59 -10.19 14.96 -11.16
CA CYS A 59 -9.03 15.82 -11.34
C CYS A 59 -8.17 15.99 -10.07
N ALA A 60 -8.73 15.75 -8.88
CA ALA A 60 -7.99 15.91 -7.63
C ALA A 60 -6.93 14.81 -7.39
N SER A 61 -7.16 13.58 -7.86
CA SER A 61 -6.27 12.43 -7.58
C SER A 61 -4.97 12.44 -8.40
N MET A 62 -4.97 13.08 -9.58
CA MET A 62 -3.75 13.22 -10.39
C MET A 62 -2.81 14.31 -9.87
N SER A 63 -3.34 15.33 -9.18
CA SER A 63 -2.55 16.45 -8.67
C SER A 63 -1.65 16.06 -7.48
N SER A 64 -2.07 15.11 -6.65
CA SER A 64 -1.31 14.66 -5.48
C SER A 64 -0.12 13.77 -5.88
N LEU A 65 -0.30 12.90 -6.88
CA LEU A 65 0.78 12.08 -7.45
C LEU A 65 1.89 12.94 -8.07
N SER A 66 1.53 14.00 -8.79
CA SER A 66 2.49 14.91 -9.44
C SER A 66 3.32 15.71 -8.42
N SER A 67 2.71 16.15 -7.32
CA SER A 67 3.36 16.90 -6.24
C SER A 67 4.43 16.11 -5.50
N MET A 68 4.22 14.80 -5.27
CA MET A 68 5.17 13.95 -4.53
C MET A 68 6.42 13.55 -5.34
N LEU A 69 6.38 13.63 -6.68
CA LEU A 69 7.45 13.19 -7.57
C LEU A 69 8.46 14.30 -7.91
N SER A 70 8.20 15.54 -7.49
CA SER A 70 9.07 16.68 -7.79
C SER A 70 10.32 16.71 -6.91
N ALA A 71 10.32 16.07 -5.74
CA ALA A 71 11.44 16.08 -4.83
C ALA A 71 12.42 14.94 -5.17
N PRO A 72 13.75 15.20 -5.20
CA PRO A 72 14.72 14.14 -5.41
C PRO A 72 14.63 13.10 -4.29
N HIS A 73 14.76 11.82 -4.61
CA HIS A 73 14.77 10.77 -3.59
C HIS A 73 16.05 10.86 -2.74
N ILE A 74 15.93 11.12 -1.45
CA ILE A 74 17.07 11.41 -0.56
C ILE A 74 17.48 10.12 0.15
N LYS A 75 16.52 9.39 0.73
CA LYS A 75 16.81 8.19 1.52
C LYS A 75 17.42 7.07 0.67
N SER A 76 16.97 6.95 -0.57
CA SER A 76 17.48 6.01 -1.57
C SER A 76 18.95 6.24 -1.92
N ARG A 77 19.52 7.42 -1.60
CA ARG A 77 20.92 7.81 -1.84
C ARG A 77 21.75 7.96 -0.56
N CYS A 78 21.24 7.53 0.59
CA CYS A 78 22.01 7.50 1.84
C CYS A 78 23.35 6.76 1.63
N PRO A 79 24.50 7.29 2.08
CA PRO A 79 25.81 6.77 1.70
C PRO A 79 26.02 5.29 2.00
N MET A 80 25.54 4.81 3.15
CA MET A 80 25.68 3.43 3.58
C MET A 80 24.38 2.67 3.29
N TYR A 81 24.49 1.50 2.65
CA TYR A 81 23.34 0.65 2.38
C TYR A 81 22.90 -0.10 3.66
N PRO A 82 21.60 -0.11 4.00
CA PRO A 82 21.12 -0.69 5.27
C PRO A 82 21.60 -2.12 5.53
N GLY A 83 22.03 -2.37 6.77
CA GLY A 83 22.47 -3.69 7.22
C GLY A 83 23.75 -4.20 6.54
N SER A 84 24.61 -3.31 6.04
CA SER A 84 25.87 -3.67 5.37
C SER A 84 26.92 -2.55 5.47
N GLU A 85 28.19 -2.90 5.25
CA GLU A 85 29.30 -1.94 5.09
C GLU A 85 29.41 -1.36 3.66
N THR A 86 28.44 -1.65 2.79
CA THR A 86 28.46 -1.22 1.39
C THR A 86 28.15 0.26 1.28
N HIS A 87 29.07 1.00 0.67
CA HIS A 87 28.89 2.42 0.38
C HIS A 87 28.39 2.62 -1.06
N ARG A 88 27.38 3.45 -1.23
CA ARG A 88 26.85 3.83 -2.54
C ARG A 88 27.82 4.76 -3.25
N PHE A 89 27.81 4.72 -4.57
CA PHE A 89 28.43 5.75 -5.38
C PHE A 89 27.70 7.10 -5.16
N PRO A 90 28.39 8.20 -4.82
CA PRO A 90 27.71 9.48 -4.58
C PRO A 90 26.99 9.97 -5.83
N VAL A 91 25.69 10.28 -5.71
CA VAL A 91 24.86 10.81 -6.80
C VAL A 91 24.43 12.23 -6.46
N PRO A 92 24.98 13.27 -7.09
CA PRO A 92 24.49 14.65 -6.98
C PRO A 92 23.08 14.83 -7.56
N ASP A 93 22.34 15.82 -7.07
CA ASP A 93 20.94 16.06 -7.48
C ASP A 93 20.79 16.36 -8.99
N ASP A 94 21.75 17.04 -9.61
CA ASP A 94 21.77 17.34 -11.05
C ASP A 94 22.06 16.10 -11.92
N LYS A 95 22.59 15.03 -11.31
CA LYS A 95 22.91 13.75 -11.96
C LYS A 95 21.91 12.63 -11.64
N LEU A 96 20.86 12.93 -10.88
CA LEU A 96 19.86 11.97 -10.46
C LEU A 96 19.13 11.31 -11.65
N LYS A 97 18.66 12.13 -12.60
CA LYS A 97 17.83 11.66 -13.72
C LYS A 97 18.65 10.85 -14.72
N TRP A 98 18.12 9.68 -15.11
CA TRP A 98 18.76 8.79 -16.07
C TRP A 98 19.05 9.45 -17.42
N GLU A 99 18.22 10.41 -17.85
CA GLU A 99 18.38 11.18 -19.09
C GLU A 99 19.64 12.06 -19.07
N THR A 100 20.10 12.45 -17.88
CA THR A 100 21.37 13.14 -17.72
C THR A 100 22.50 12.18 -18.08
N LYS A 101 23.22 12.49 -19.16
CA LYS A 101 24.42 11.74 -19.54
C LYS A 101 25.47 11.83 -18.43
N TRP A 102 25.96 10.67 -18.01
CA TRP A 102 26.99 10.58 -16.98
C TRP A 102 27.85 9.33 -17.16
N PRO A 103 28.78 9.33 -18.13
CA PRO A 103 29.65 8.18 -18.41
C PRO A 103 30.52 7.75 -17.21
N GLU A 104 30.81 8.67 -16.31
CA GLU A 104 31.61 8.43 -15.11
C GLU A 104 30.82 7.72 -13.99
N TYR A 105 29.50 7.56 -14.14
CA TYR A 105 28.66 6.88 -13.17
C TYR A 105 29.08 5.41 -13.03
N LYS A 106 29.61 5.06 -11.86
CA LYS A 106 30.12 3.72 -11.55
C LYS A 106 29.48 3.20 -10.26
N PRO A 107 28.18 2.84 -10.30
CA PRO A 107 27.47 2.39 -9.11
C PRO A 107 28.08 1.11 -8.55
N VAL A 108 28.08 1.00 -7.23
CA VAL A 108 28.54 -0.22 -6.55
C VAL A 108 27.53 -1.33 -6.79
N ARG A 109 27.97 -2.56 -7.07
CA ARG A 109 27.07 -3.71 -7.21
C ARG A 109 26.90 -4.39 -5.86
N TYR A 110 25.67 -4.52 -5.38
CA TYR A 110 25.36 -5.21 -4.14
C TYR A 110 23.99 -5.89 -4.15
N THR A 111 23.99 -7.14 -3.68
CA THR A 111 22.80 -7.92 -3.34
C THR A 111 23.13 -8.67 -2.05
N ALA A 112 22.26 -8.56 -1.05
CA ALA A 112 22.51 -9.10 0.28
C ALA A 112 22.61 -10.64 0.23
N PRO A 113 23.45 -11.26 1.08
CA PRO A 113 23.57 -12.72 1.14
C PRO A 113 22.25 -13.45 1.38
N SER A 114 21.32 -12.85 2.13
CA SER A 114 19.97 -13.38 2.35
C SER A 114 19.17 -13.52 1.06
N VAL A 115 19.31 -12.57 0.13
CA VAL A 115 18.67 -12.57 -1.19
C VAL A 115 19.39 -13.54 -2.14
N LEU A 116 20.73 -13.56 -2.10
CA LEU A 116 21.54 -14.46 -2.93
C LEU A 116 21.34 -15.94 -2.62
N ARG A 117 20.87 -16.29 -1.42
CA ARG A 117 20.45 -17.66 -1.07
C ARG A 117 19.16 -18.11 -1.75
N LYS A 118 18.50 -17.24 -2.52
CA LYS A 118 17.27 -17.52 -3.30
C LYS A 118 16.14 -18.15 -2.46
N PRO A 119 15.74 -17.53 -1.33
CA PRO A 119 14.49 -17.92 -0.67
C PRO A 119 13.29 -17.68 -1.61
N ASP A 120 12.14 -18.28 -1.31
CA ASP A 120 10.95 -18.24 -2.19
C ASP A 120 10.44 -16.82 -2.52
N TRP A 121 10.71 -15.86 -1.63
CA TRP A 121 10.37 -14.45 -1.82
C TRP A 121 11.38 -13.66 -2.69
N ALA A 122 12.51 -14.26 -3.06
CA ALA A 122 13.58 -13.60 -3.82
C ALA A 122 13.73 -14.20 -5.22
N ASP A 123 13.88 -13.32 -6.22
CA ASP A 123 14.14 -13.75 -7.58
C ASP A 123 15.56 -14.38 -7.72
N PRO A 124 15.81 -15.22 -8.73
CA PRO A 124 17.18 -15.49 -9.16
C PRO A 124 17.84 -14.25 -9.79
N ASP A 125 19.14 -14.33 -10.05
CA ASP A 125 19.84 -13.28 -10.80
C ASP A 125 19.48 -13.33 -12.30
N ILE A 126 19.37 -12.14 -12.91
CA ILE A 126 19.16 -11.95 -14.35
C ILE A 126 20.24 -12.71 -15.14
N GLY A 127 19.82 -13.33 -16.23
CA GLY A 127 20.64 -14.21 -17.08
C GLY A 127 20.24 -15.67 -16.91
N SER A 128 20.20 -16.16 -15.66
CA SER A 128 19.61 -17.47 -15.33
C SER A 128 18.09 -17.44 -15.23
N PHE A 129 17.54 -16.23 -15.15
CA PHE A 129 16.13 -15.95 -14.96
C PHE A 129 15.71 -14.82 -15.92
N SER A 130 14.57 -15.02 -16.58
CA SER A 130 14.01 -14.14 -17.61
C SER A 130 12.62 -13.66 -17.19
N PRO A 131 12.52 -12.68 -16.27
CA PRO A 131 11.25 -12.17 -15.77
C PRO A 131 10.47 -11.40 -16.84
N LEU A 132 9.14 -11.48 -16.77
CA LEU A 132 8.24 -10.66 -17.58
C LEU A 132 7.99 -9.30 -16.90
N PHE A 133 8.94 -8.38 -17.03
CA PHE A 133 8.82 -7.02 -16.49
C PHE A 133 7.62 -6.25 -17.04
N ASN A 134 7.14 -5.27 -16.26
CA ASN A 134 5.95 -4.47 -16.58
C ASN A 134 4.67 -5.30 -16.83
N SER A 135 4.59 -6.50 -16.26
CA SER A 135 3.45 -7.40 -16.40
C SER A 135 3.20 -8.22 -15.13
N LEU A 136 2.08 -8.94 -15.08
CA LEU A 136 1.86 -9.97 -14.05
C LEU A 136 2.58 -11.25 -14.50
N ASP A 137 3.68 -11.59 -13.81
CA ASP A 137 4.58 -12.69 -14.14
C ASP A 137 4.32 -13.87 -13.20
N GLY A 138 3.39 -14.74 -13.59
CA GLY A 138 2.86 -15.77 -12.70
C GLY A 138 2.11 -15.16 -11.52
N SER A 139 2.56 -15.42 -10.29
CA SER A 139 2.01 -14.83 -9.06
C SER A 139 2.73 -13.53 -8.64
N VAL A 140 3.76 -13.10 -9.36
CA VAL A 140 4.53 -11.90 -9.03
C VAL A 140 4.07 -10.75 -9.92
N ASP A 141 3.44 -9.72 -9.32
CA ASP A 141 3.14 -8.50 -10.05
C ASP A 141 4.42 -7.69 -10.22
N ARG A 142 4.89 -7.56 -11.47
CA ARG A 142 6.08 -6.77 -11.82
C ARG A 142 5.69 -5.41 -12.39
N ARG A 143 4.41 -5.01 -12.38
CA ARG A 143 3.98 -3.70 -12.86
C ARG A 143 4.22 -2.65 -11.78
N SER A 144 4.81 -1.53 -12.16
CA SER A 144 4.91 -0.40 -11.25
C SER A 144 3.60 0.39 -11.19
N HIS A 145 3.26 0.89 -10.01
CA HIS A 145 2.22 1.89 -9.79
C HIS A 145 2.55 3.25 -10.42
N MET A 146 3.80 3.46 -10.81
CA MET A 146 4.30 4.64 -11.51
C MET A 146 4.17 4.55 -13.03
N GLY A 147 3.59 3.46 -13.55
CA GLY A 147 3.51 3.17 -14.98
C GLY A 147 4.66 2.31 -15.47
N VAL A 148 4.93 2.34 -16.77
CA VAL A 148 5.97 1.50 -17.39
C VAL A 148 7.35 2.01 -17.00
N TYR A 149 8.18 1.16 -16.40
CA TYR A 149 9.60 1.45 -16.16
C TYR A 149 10.49 0.88 -17.27
N ARG A 150 11.64 1.51 -17.46
CA ARG A 150 12.64 1.06 -18.44
C ARG A 150 13.36 -0.19 -17.99
N VAL A 151 13.77 -0.99 -18.96
CA VAL A 151 14.61 -2.17 -18.79
C VAL A 151 15.83 -2.01 -19.69
N GLU A 152 17.03 -2.06 -19.12
CA GLU A 152 18.31 -1.96 -19.83
C GLU A 152 19.17 -3.17 -19.47
N GLU A 153 19.77 -3.82 -20.47
CA GLU A 153 20.58 -5.04 -20.28
C GLU A 153 19.86 -6.14 -19.46
N GLY A 154 18.54 -6.25 -19.65
CA GLY A 154 17.71 -7.23 -18.94
C GLY A 154 17.44 -6.88 -17.47
N LYS A 155 17.77 -5.68 -17.00
CA LYS A 155 17.49 -5.21 -15.63
C LYS A 155 16.58 -3.98 -15.65
N PRO A 156 15.65 -3.86 -14.70
CA PRO A 156 14.82 -2.68 -14.59
C PRO A 156 15.65 -1.48 -14.11
N LEU A 157 15.23 -0.29 -14.49
CA LEU A 157 15.77 0.98 -13.99
C LEU A 157 14.75 1.65 -13.07
N ASN A 158 15.23 2.06 -11.90
CA ASN A 158 14.44 2.76 -10.89
C ASN A 158 13.79 4.02 -11.50
N PRO A 159 12.45 4.16 -11.44
CA PRO A 159 11.74 5.24 -12.12
C PRO A 159 12.09 6.64 -11.56
N CYS A 160 12.60 6.71 -10.32
CA CYS A 160 12.98 7.96 -9.68
C CYS A 160 14.46 8.35 -9.85
N GLY A 161 15.24 7.57 -10.59
CA GLY A 161 16.62 7.91 -10.95
C GLY A 161 17.70 7.04 -10.31
N ARG A 162 18.94 7.51 -10.44
CA ARG A 162 20.16 6.86 -9.93
C ARG A 162 20.22 6.88 -8.41
N THR A 163 20.58 5.75 -7.82
CA THR A 163 20.78 5.59 -6.38
C THR A 163 22.25 5.45 -5.98
N GLY A 164 23.15 5.21 -6.95
CA GLY A 164 24.55 4.91 -6.68
C GLY A 164 24.85 3.43 -6.42
N LEU A 165 23.86 2.55 -6.56
CA LEU A 165 24.01 1.12 -6.27
C LEU A 165 23.16 0.27 -7.22
N THR A 166 23.79 -0.72 -7.86
CA THR A 166 23.12 -1.71 -8.73
C THR A 166 22.98 -3.06 -8.02
N GLY A 167 22.16 -3.95 -8.58
CA GLY A 167 21.74 -5.18 -7.91
C GLY A 167 20.43 -4.96 -7.17
N ARG A 168 20.14 -5.81 -6.20
CA ARG A 168 18.85 -5.76 -5.47
C ARG A 168 18.99 -5.31 -4.02
N GLY A 169 20.22 -5.24 -3.50
CA GLY A 169 20.45 -5.02 -2.09
C GLY A 169 19.67 -6.03 -1.24
N LEU A 170 18.82 -5.55 -0.32
CA LEU A 170 17.97 -6.37 0.55
C LEU A 170 16.63 -6.78 -0.07
N LEU A 171 16.26 -6.22 -1.23
CA LEU A 171 14.97 -6.48 -1.85
C LEU A 171 14.98 -7.80 -2.63
N GLY A 172 13.87 -8.53 -2.58
CA GLY A 172 13.77 -9.86 -3.19
C GLY A 172 13.62 -9.79 -4.71
N ARG A 173 12.81 -8.86 -5.19
CA ARG A 173 12.40 -8.78 -6.60
C ARG A 173 13.26 -7.79 -7.39
N TRP A 174 13.50 -8.10 -8.65
CA TRP A 174 13.95 -7.09 -9.61
C TRP A 174 12.79 -6.17 -9.97
N GLY A 175 13.01 -4.86 -9.91
CA GLY A 175 11.98 -3.84 -10.17
C GLY A 175 11.17 -3.48 -8.91
N PRO A 176 9.85 -3.27 -9.01
CA PRO A 176 9.03 -2.91 -7.87
C PRO A 176 8.91 -4.07 -6.87
N ASN A 177 9.00 -3.75 -5.59
CA ASN A 177 8.70 -4.62 -4.46
C ASN A 177 7.51 -4.00 -3.74
N HIS A 178 6.33 -4.63 -3.90
CA HIS A 178 5.08 -4.09 -3.42
C HIS A 178 4.89 -4.35 -1.92
N ALA A 179 4.48 -3.30 -1.22
CA ALA A 179 4.04 -3.31 0.17
C ALA A 179 2.61 -2.76 0.28
N ALA A 180 2.02 -2.91 1.46
CA ALA A 180 0.75 -2.29 1.80
C ALA A 180 0.80 -1.70 3.22
N ASP A 181 0.33 -0.47 3.36
CA ASP A 181 0.41 0.32 4.59
C ASP A 181 -0.99 0.65 5.12
N PRO A 182 -1.51 -0.11 6.11
CA PRO A 182 -2.81 0.14 6.72
C PRO A 182 -2.71 1.26 7.77
N ILE A 183 -3.21 2.45 7.43
CA ILE A 183 -3.25 3.61 8.31
C ILE A 183 -4.57 3.57 9.09
N VAL A 184 -4.58 2.81 10.19
CA VAL A 184 -5.74 2.74 11.09
C VAL A 184 -5.77 3.95 12.01
N THR A 185 -6.87 4.71 11.98
CA THR A 185 -7.01 5.99 12.70
C THR A 185 -8.25 6.06 13.54
N ARG A 186 -8.20 6.88 14.59
CA ARG A 186 -9.35 7.26 15.43
C ARG A 186 -9.23 8.70 15.88
N TRP A 187 -10.34 9.32 16.27
CA TRP A 187 -10.30 10.60 16.96
C TRP A 187 -9.73 10.44 18.38
N LYS A 188 -8.85 11.36 18.80
CA LYS A 188 -8.49 11.47 20.21
C LYS A 188 -9.71 11.98 20.99
N ARG A 189 -10.07 11.28 22.06
CA ARG A 189 -11.23 11.64 22.90
C ARG A 189 -10.80 11.86 24.35
N ASP A 190 -11.48 12.78 25.03
CA ASP A 190 -11.32 13.01 26.46
C ASP A 190 -12.14 12.01 27.29
N SER A 191 -12.11 12.17 28.62
CA SER A 191 -12.85 11.30 29.55
C SER A 191 -14.37 11.39 29.42
N THR A 192 -14.89 12.42 28.75
CA THR A 192 -16.32 12.58 28.45
C THR A 192 -16.71 12.00 27.10
N GLY A 193 -15.73 11.49 26.34
CA GLY A 193 -15.92 10.96 25.00
C GLY A 193 -15.89 12.02 23.90
N GLN A 194 -15.64 13.30 24.22
CA GLN A 194 -15.61 14.38 23.24
C GLN A 194 -14.27 14.46 22.52
N ARG A 195 -14.28 14.91 21.26
CA ARG A 195 -13.05 15.05 20.48
C ARG A 195 -12.15 16.11 21.10
N VAL A 196 -10.89 15.76 21.33
CA VAL A 196 -9.87 16.71 21.78
C VAL A 196 -9.47 17.59 20.60
N LEU A 197 -9.53 18.92 20.79
CA LEU A 197 -9.05 19.90 19.82
C LEU A 197 -7.60 20.27 20.11
N ASN A 198 -6.80 20.46 19.06
CA ASN A 198 -5.48 21.06 19.19
C ASN A 198 -5.64 22.57 19.45
N THR A 199 -4.88 23.11 20.40
CA THR A 199 -4.98 24.52 20.82
C THR A 199 -4.48 25.52 19.76
N GLY A 200 -3.55 25.11 18.89
CA GLY A 200 -2.99 25.97 17.86
C GLY A 200 -3.83 26.02 16.58
N SER A 201 -4.32 24.87 16.12
CA SER A 201 -5.10 24.79 14.88
C SER A 201 -6.62 24.83 15.08
N GLU A 202 -7.10 24.69 16.32
CA GLU A 202 -8.53 24.54 16.66
C GLU A 202 -9.24 23.37 15.96
N LEU A 203 -8.46 22.44 15.41
CA LEU A 203 -8.95 21.24 14.72
C LEU A 203 -8.86 20.01 15.63
N PRO A 204 -9.70 18.98 15.42
CA PRO A 204 -9.62 17.75 16.18
C PRO A 204 -8.28 17.02 16.00
N VAL A 205 -7.78 16.44 17.09
CA VAL A 205 -6.56 15.61 17.07
C VAL A 205 -6.92 14.20 16.59
N LEU A 206 -6.26 13.77 15.52
CA LEU A 206 -6.36 12.41 14.99
C LEU A 206 -5.24 11.55 15.57
N GLN A 207 -5.53 10.30 15.92
CA GLN A 207 -4.52 9.32 16.32
C GLN A 207 -4.43 8.23 15.25
N PHE A 208 -3.25 7.62 15.11
CA PHE A 208 -3.06 6.42 14.31
C PHE A 208 -2.35 5.34 15.10
N VAL A 209 -2.52 4.09 14.67
CA VAL A 209 -1.73 2.98 15.21
C VAL A 209 -0.34 3.03 14.59
N ALA A 210 0.67 3.15 15.44
CA ALA A 210 2.07 3.14 15.05
C ALA A 210 2.79 1.96 15.70
N ILE A 211 3.78 1.40 14.99
CA ILE A 211 4.73 0.45 15.55
C ILE A 211 6.13 1.04 15.58
N LYS A 212 6.93 0.65 16.58
CA LYS A 212 8.35 0.97 16.63
C LYS A 212 9.14 -0.23 16.09
N ARG A 213 9.79 -0.06 14.94
CA ARG A 213 10.52 -1.15 14.28
C ARG A 213 11.72 -1.59 15.13
N LYS A 214 11.97 -2.90 15.22
CA LYS A 214 13.12 -3.44 15.97
C LYS A 214 14.48 -3.18 15.32
N ASP A 215 14.52 -3.04 14.00
CA ASP A 215 15.75 -2.93 13.22
C ASP A 215 16.39 -1.54 13.26
N CYS A 216 15.58 -0.48 13.19
CA CYS A 216 16.06 0.91 13.22
C CYS A 216 15.58 1.71 14.44
N GLY A 217 14.60 1.21 15.19
CA GLY A 217 14.02 1.94 16.33
C GLY A 217 13.13 3.12 15.91
N GLU A 218 12.79 3.26 14.63
CA GLU A 218 11.90 4.32 14.13
C GLU A 218 10.44 3.92 14.24
N TRP A 219 9.56 4.92 14.43
CA TRP A 219 8.12 4.74 14.37
C TRP A 219 7.64 4.65 12.92
N ALA A 220 6.68 3.76 12.66
CA ALA A 220 6.18 3.46 11.33
C ALA A 220 4.69 3.09 11.35
N VAL A 221 4.05 3.17 10.19
CA VAL A 221 2.77 2.51 9.93
C VAL A 221 3.01 0.99 9.97
N PRO A 222 2.11 0.18 10.58
CA PRO A 222 2.24 -1.27 10.64
C PRO A 222 1.91 -1.94 9.30
N GLY A 223 2.78 -1.73 8.33
CA GLY A 223 2.67 -2.25 6.97
C GLY A 223 3.77 -3.25 6.65
N GLY A 224 3.56 -4.00 5.57
CA GLY A 224 4.50 -5.02 5.15
C GLY A 224 4.36 -5.43 3.70
N MET A 225 5.09 -6.47 3.32
CA MET A 225 5.23 -6.89 1.93
C MET A 225 3.96 -7.60 1.45
N VAL A 226 3.58 -7.35 0.20
CA VAL A 226 2.54 -8.13 -0.49
C VAL A 226 3.13 -9.48 -0.87
N ASP A 227 2.51 -10.56 -0.40
CA ASP A 227 2.94 -11.91 -0.74
C ASP A 227 2.60 -12.27 -2.20
N PRO A 228 3.36 -13.17 -2.86
CA PRO A 228 3.06 -13.58 -4.24
C PRO A 228 1.63 -14.12 -4.38
N GLY A 229 0.86 -13.51 -5.28
CA GLY A 229 -0.55 -13.85 -5.52
C GLY A 229 -1.54 -13.31 -4.49
N GLU A 230 -1.07 -12.60 -3.46
CA GLU A 230 -1.94 -11.99 -2.45
C GLU A 230 -2.59 -10.70 -2.97
N LEU A 231 -3.85 -10.48 -2.58
CA LEU A 231 -4.53 -9.21 -2.83
C LEU A 231 -4.05 -8.16 -1.83
N VAL A 232 -3.79 -6.93 -2.29
CA VAL A 232 -3.40 -5.80 -1.43
C VAL A 232 -4.36 -5.60 -0.25
N SER A 233 -5.67 -5.79 -0.45
CA SER A 233 -6.67 -5.69 0.63
C SER A 233 -6.46 -6.73 1.74
N LEU A 234 -6.04 -7.94 1.38
CA LEU A 234 -5.71 -8.99 2.35
C LEU A 234 -4.39 -8.68 3.06
N THR A 235 -3.37 -8.20 2.34
CA THR A 235 -2.10 -7.74 2.92
C THR A 235 -2.34 -6.66 3.99
N LEU A 236 -3.15 -5.64 3.68
CA LEU A 236 -3.47 -4.56 4.62
C LEU A 236 -4.04 -5.10 5.94
N GLN A 237 -5.01 -6.03 5.86
CA GLN A 237 -5.63 -6.60 7.05
C GLN A 237 -4.67 -7.54 7.80
N ARG A 238 -3.92 -8.37 7.07
CA ARG A 238 -2.95 -9.33 7.63
C ARG A 238 -1.85 -8.60 8.39
N GLU A 239 -1.16 -7.65 7.75
CA GLU A 239 -0.05 -6.90 8.36
C GLU A 239 -0.52 -6.14 9.60
N PHE A 240 -1.66 -5.45 9.53
CA PHE A 240 -2.22 -4.79 10.70
C PHE A 240 -2.49 -5.77 11.87
N SER A 241 -3.09 -6.92 11.56
CA SER A 241 -3.43 -7.92 12.57
C SER A 241 -2.19 -8.54 13.21
N GLU A 242 -1.17 -8.86 12.40
CA GLU A 242 0.08 -9.47 12.86
C GLU A 242 0.95 -8.50 13.65
N GLU A 243 1.08 -7.24 13.20
CA GLU A 243 2.00 -6.28 13.77
C GLU A 243 1.42 -5.50 14.96
N ALA A 244 0.11 -5.27 15.00
CA ALA A 244 -0.52 -4.41 16.00
C ALA A 244 -1.44 -5.10 17.01
N LEU A 245 -1.89 -6.33 16.75
CA LEU A 245 -2.94 -7.00 17.55
C LEU A 245 -2.58 -8.43 17.97
N ASN A 246 -1.29 -8.74 18.04
CA ASN A 246 -0.72 -10.08 18.29
C ASN A 246 -1.42 -10.86 19.42
N SER A 247 -2.42 -11.68 19.09
CA SER A 247 -3.36 -12.26 20.06
C SER A 247 -2.94 -13.63 20.63
N LEU A 248 -1.63 -13.85 20.77
CA LEU A 248 -1.06 -15.12 21.24
C LEU A 248 -1.52 -15.53 22.66
N ILE A 249 -2.12 -14.61 23.42
CA ILE A 249 -2.55 -14.81 24.82
C ILE A 249 -4.09 -14.84 24.93
N ALA A 250 -4.84 -14.58 23.85
CA ALA A 250 -6.30 -14.48 23.89
C ALA A 250 -6.99 -15.85 23.73
N SER A 251 -8.15 -16.01 24.38
CA SER A 251 -9.01 -17.18 24.19
C SER A 251 -9.55 -17.27 22.75
N PRO A 252 -9.99 -18.45 22.27
CA PRO A 252 -10.55 -18.58 20.93
C PRO A 252 -11.70 -17.62 20.64
N LYS A 253 -12.56 -17.36 21.63
CA LYS A 253 -13.69 -16.43 21.50
C LYS A 253 -13.24 -14.98 21.38
N GLU A 254 -12.31 -14.55 22.22
CA GLU A 254 -11.75 -13.19 22.13
C GLU A 254 -11.03 -12.97 20.79
N ARG A 255 -10.36 -14.00 20.27
CA ARG A 255 -9.72 -13.95 18.95
C ARG A 255 -10.74 -13.78 17.82
N GLU A 256 -11.87 -14.46 17.90
CA GLU A 256 -12.98 -14.32 16.95
C GLU A 256 -13.58 -12.91 17.02
N GLU A 257 -13.88 -12.40 18.22
CA GLU A 257 -14.41 -11.05 18.42
C GLU A 257 -13.44 -9.96 17.92
N VAL A 258 -12.13 -10.11 18.19
CA VAL A 258 -11.07 -9.24 17.65
C VAL A 258 -11.06 -9.29 16.12
N HIS A 259 -11.09 -10.50 15.55
CA HIS A 259 -11.07 -10.71 14.10
C HIS A 259 -12.28 -10.06 13.42
N ASP A 260 -13.48 -10.24 13.96
CA ASP A 260 -14.71 -9.67 13.40
C ASP A 260 -14.67 -8.15 13.38
N ARG A 261 -14.17 -7.51 14.44
CA ARG A 261 -14.03 -6.05 14.51
C ARG A 261 -13.02 -5.51 13.52
N ILE A 262 -11.88 -6.18 13.37
CA ILE A 262 -10.89 -5.83 12.34
C ILE A 262 -11.52 -5.99 10.96
N THR A 263 -12.10 -7.15 10.66
CA THR A 263 -12.74 -7.43 9.37
C THR A 263 -13.81 -6.41 9.05
N GLN A 264 -14.63 -6.01 10.03
CA GLN A 264 -15.64 -4.97 9.86
C GLN A 264 -15.01 -3.61 9.53
N LEU A 265 -13.93 -3.21 10.21
CA LEU A 265 -13.22 -1.96 9.90
C LEU A 265 -12.60 -1.99 8.49
N PHE A 266 -11.96 -3.10 8.11
CA PHE A 266 -11.29 -3.22 6.80
C PHE A 266 -12.27 -3.38 5.63
N ASN A 267 -13.51 -3.77 5.90
CA ASN A 267 -14.61 -3.76 4.94
C ASN A 267 -15.40 -2.43 4.91
N SER A 268 -15.07 -1.48 5.79
CA SER A 268 -15.70 -0.14 5.79
C SER A 268 -15.14 0.74 4.66
N PRO A 269 -15.81 1.87 4.32
CA PRO A 269 -15.30 2.82 3.35
C PRO A 269 -13.88 3.30 3.73
N ALA A 270 -12.91 2.98 2.87
CA ALA A 270 -11.52 3.29 3.07
C ALA A 270 -11.03 4.39 2.12
N LEU A 271 -10.02 5.14 2.53
CA LEU A 271 -9.40 6.19 1.73
C LEU A 271 -8.03 5.71 1.26
N GLN A 272 -7.84 5.52 -0.05
CA GLN A 272 -6.49 5.29 -0.59
C GLN A 272 -5.71 6.61 -0.54
N VAL A 273 -4.79 6.70 0.41
CA VAL A 273 -3.99 7.90 0.70
C VAL A 273 -2.86 8.05 -0.31
N TYR A 274 -2.24 6.93 -0.67
CA TYR A 274 -1.08 6.91 -1.56
C TYR A 274 -1.00 5.59 -2.32
N LYS A 275 -0.44 5.65 -3.53
CA LYS A 275 -0.11 4.47 -4.33
C LYS A 275 1.05 4.82 -5.25
N GLY A 276 2.20 4.18 -5.07
CA GLY A 276 3.38 4.53 -5.85
C GLY A 276 4.71 4.22 -5.18
N TYR A 277 5.76 4.85 -5.72
CA TYR A 277 7.14 4.77 -5.28
C TYR A 277 7.37 5.29 -3.85
N VAL A 278 8.12 4.55 -3.04
CA VAL A 278 8.54 5.00 -1.70
C VAL A 278 10.02 5.31 -1.72
N ASP A 279 10.41 6.51 -1.28
CA ASP A 279 11.81 6.84 -1.04
C ASP A 279 12.30 6.10 0.21
N ASP A 280 12.86 4.91 -0.02
CA ASP A 280 13.27 3.95 0.99
C ASP A 280 14.78 3.68 0.88
N PRO A 281 15.52 3.61 1.99
CA PRO A 281 16.97 3.41 1.97
C PRO A 281 17.41 2.05 1.39
N ARG A 282 16.49 1.09 1.20
CA ARG A 282 16.75 -0.20 0.53
C ARG A 282 16.74 -0.08 -0.99
N ASN A 283 16.22 1.00 -1.56
CA ASN A 283 16.13 1.17 -3.00
C ASN A 283 17.50 1.15 -3.68
N THR A 284 17.53 0.63 -4.90
CA THR A 284 18.71 0.52 -5.74
C THR A 284 18.36 1.04 -7.14
N ASP A 285 19.31 1.00 -8.06
CA ASP A 285 19.09 1.30 -9.47
C ASP A 285 18.15 0.27 -10.12
N ASN A 286 18.05 -0.95 -9.57
CA ASN A 286 17.34 -2.07 -10.21
C ASN A 286 16.25 -2.71 -9.36
N SER A 287 15.95 -2.15 -8.20
CA SER A 287 14.97 -2.70 -7.27
C SER A 287 14.54 -1.61 -6.30
N TRP A 288 13.23 -1.41 -6.15
CA TRP A 288 12.68 -0.33 -5.31
C TRP A 288 11.39 -0.73 -4.62
N MET A 289 11.07 -0.01 -3.55
CA MET A 289 9.83 -0.13 -2.80
C MET A 289 8.70 0.64 -3.48
N GLU A 290 7.54 0.01 -3.55
CA GLU A 290 6.27 0.67 -3.83
C GLU A 290 5.25 0.26 -2.79
N THR A 291 4.30 1.13 -2.48
CA THR A 291 3.25 0.81 -1.52
C THR A 291 1.89 1.26 -2.00
N VAL A 292 0.85 0.64 -1.45
CA VAL A 292 -0.50 1.17 -1.39
C VAL A 292 -0.80 1.50 0.07
N ALA A 293 -0.90 2.79 0.39
CA ALA A 293 -1.26 3.26 1.72
C ALA A 293 -2.75 3.57 1.78
N VAL A 294 -3.47 2.94 2.72
CA VAL A 294 -4.92 3.04 2.83
C VAL A 294 -5.30 3.42 4.26
N ASN A 295 -6.09 4.47 4.41
CA ASN A 295 -6.63 4.90 5.68
C ASN A 295 -7.97 4.23 5.97
N PHE A 296 -8.01 3.49 7.08
CA PHE A 296 -9.22 2.94 7.69
C PHE A 296 -9.51 3.74 8.96
N HIS A 297 -10.73 4.25 9.09
CA HIS A 297 -11.05 5.21 10.14
C HIS A 297 -12.18 4.72 11.04
N ASP A 298 -11.89 4.65 12.33
CA ASP A 298 -12.86 4.42 13.39
C ASP A 298 -13.41 5.77 13.87
N GLU A 299 -14.49 6.21 13.23
CA GLU A 299 -15.13 7.51 13.47
C GLU A 299 -15.74 7.61 14.88
N THR A 300 -16.38 6.53 15.35
CA THR A 300 -17.06 6.52 16.66
C THR A 300 -16.10 6.20 17.79
N GLY A 301 -15.03 5.45 17.52
CA GLY A 301 -14.14 4.91 18.54
C GLY A 301 -14.63 3.58 19.13
N GLY A 302 -15.66 2.96 18.54
CA GLY A 302 -16.27 1.71 19.01
C GLY A 302 -15.80 0.46 18.26
N SER A 303 -14.74 0.55 17.46
CA SER A 303 -14.17 -0.57 16.71
C SER A 303 -12.74 -0.87 17.21
N VAL A 304 -11.74 -0.90 16.33
CA VAL A 304 -10.36 -1.22 16.68
C VAL A 304 -9.79 -0.32 17.78
N SER A 305 -10.37 0.87 18.02
CA SER A 305 -9.99 1.76 19.12
C SER A 305 -10.07 1.13 20.52
N GLU A 306 -10.95 0.15 20.74
CA GLU A 306 -11.10 -0.50 22.05
C GLU A 306 -10.26 -1.77 22.18
N LEU A 307 -9.61 -2.21 21.09
CA LEU A 307 -8.79 -3.40 21.12
C LEU A 307 -7.46 -3.11 21.81
N PRO A 308 -6.97 -4.01 22.69
CA PRO A 308 -5.65 -3.87 23.26
C PRO A 308 -4.61 -4.05 22.14
N LEU A 309 -3.82 -3.01 21.90
CA LEU A 309 -2.71 -3.11 20.96
C LEU A 309 -1.60 -3.96 21.58
N GLN A 310 -1.11 -4.94 20.82
CA GLN A 310 -0.01 -5.80 21.22
C GLN A 310 0.99 -5.94 20.07
N ALA A 311 2.24 -5.59 20.34
CA ALA A 311 3.27 -5.59 19.32
C ALA A 311 3.52 -7.02 18.80
N GLY A 312 3.56 -7.15 17.47
CA GLY A 312 3.91 -8.37 16.77
C GLY A 312 5.38 -8.77 16.92
N ASP A 313 5.75 -9.90 16.33
CA ASP A 313 7.10 -10.46 16.42
C ASP A 313 8.19 -9.53 15.85
N ASP A 314 7.83 -8.66 14.89
CA ASP A 314 8.75 -7.71 14.24
C ASP A 314 8.67 -6.27 14.82
N ALA A 315 7.68 -5.97 15.66
CA ALA A 315 7.49 -4.68 16.31
C ALA A 315 8.02 -4.71 17.76
N GLY A 316 8.81 -3.71 18.15
CA GLY A 316 9.30 -3.57 19.52
C GLY A 316 8.26 -2.95 20.46
N GLN A 317 7.42 -2.07 19.91
CA GLN A 317 6.35 -1.36 20.62
C GLN A 317 5.20 -1.09 19.65
N VAL A 318 3.98 -0.96 20.16
CA VAL A 318 2.80 -0.53 19.42
C VAL A 318 2.02 0.45 20.26
N SER A 319 1.50 1.53 19.67
CA SER A 319 0.67 2.49 20.40
C SER A 319 -0.21 3.33 19.46
N TRP A 320 -1.26 3.90 20.02
CA TRP A 320 -1.95 5.04 19.43
C TRP A 320 -1.08 6.29 19.59
N VAL A 321 -0.72 6.91 18.47
CA VAL A 321 0.11 8.11 18.43
C VAL A 321 -0.70 9.27 17.87
N ASP A 322 -0.66 10.43 18.53
CA ASP A 322 -1.26 11.66 18.02
C ASP A 322 -0.54 12.08 16.74
N ILE A 323 -1.31 12.28 15.67
CA ILE A 323 -0.78 12.78 14.40
C ILE A 323 -0.41 14.25 14.56
N ASP A 324 0.84 14.56 14.24
CA ASP A 324 1.42 15.90 14.30
C ASP A 324 2.58 16.00 13.29
N SER A 325 2.79 17.18 12.71
CA SER A 325 3.85 17.45 11.73
C SER A 325 5.27 17.31 12.28
N THR A 326 5.44 17.29 13.61
CA THR A 326 6.72 17.07 14.28
C THR A 326 7.10 15.59 14.41
N LEU A 327 6.20 14.66 14.08
CA LEU A 327 6.48 13.23 14.15
C LEU A 327 7.61 12.82 13.19
N SER A 328 8.66 12.23 13.76
CA SER A 328 9.70 11.55 12.98
C SER A 328 9.27 10.12 12.70
N LEU A 329 9.06 9.81 11.42
CA LEU A 329 8.59 8.50 10.96
C LEU A 329 9.49 7.92 9.88
N TYR A 330 9.51 6.60 9.83
CA TYR A 330 10.24 5.83 8.84
C TYR A 330 9.79 6.13 7.40
N ALA A 331 10.75 6.11 6.48
CA ALA A 331 10.53 6.32 5.04
C ALA A 331 9.65 7.54 4.75
N SER A 332 8.61 7.41 3.91
CA SER A 332 7.72 8.51 3.52
C SER A 332 6.44 8.59 4.36
N HIS A 333 6.36 7.90 5.51
CA HIS A 333 5.11 7.73 6.25
C HIS A 333 4.51 9.06 6.74
N SER A 334 5.33 10.06 7.07
CA SER A 334 4.84 11.40 7.44
C SER A 334 4.02 12.06 6.32
N GLN A 335 4.35 11.81 5.05
CA GLN A 335 3.58 12.35 3.92
C GLN A 335 2.20 11.68 3.80
N PHE A 336 2.11 10.40 4.13
CA PHE A 336 0.84 9.67 4.15
C PHE A 336 -0.06 10.21 5.27
N LEU A 337 0.49 10.41 6.47
CA LEU A 337 -0.26 10.98 7.58
C LEU A 337 -0.67 12.43 7.33
N LYS A 338 0.17 13.25 6.68
CA LYS A 338 -0.20 14.62 6.27
C LYS A 338 -1.44 14.63 5.40
N THR A 339 -1.47 13.72 4.43
CA THR A 339 -2.60 13.58 3.50
C THR A 339 -3.83 13.07 4.25
N THR A 340 -3.65 12.09 5.14
CA THR A 340 -4.74 11.55 5.98
C THR A 340 -5.34 12.62 6.88
N ALA A 341 -4.52 13.40 7.59
CA ALA A 341 -4.97 14.50 8.45
C ALA A 341 -5.76 15.55 7.66
N LYS A 342 -5.25 15.93 6.47
CA LYS A 342 -5.95 16.86 5.57
C LYS A 342 -7.32 16.34 5.13
N GLU A 343 -7.40 15.10 4.64
CA GLU A 343 -8.66 14.50 4.16
C GLU A 343 -9.67 14.27 5.29
N ARG A 344 -9.20 14.13 6.53
CA ARG A 344 -10.04 14.01 7.73
C ARG A 344 -10.38 15.34 8.39
N ASN A 345 -9.85 16.47 7.89
CA ASN A 345 -9.96 17.79 8.53
C ASN A 345 -9.46 17.78 9.99
N ALA A 346 -8.30 17.16 10.21
CA ALA A 346 -7.64 17.04 11.50
C ALA A 346 -6.48 18.04 11.63
N HIS A 347 -5.98 18.19 12.85
CA HIS A 347 -4.71 18.85 13.14
C HIS A 347 -3.54 18.22 12.36
N TRP A 348 -2.57 19.05 11.94
CA TRP A 348 -1.31 18.65 11.32
C TRP A 348 -0.17 19.57 11.77
#